data_AF-A0A961PVT7-F1
#
_entry.id   AF-A0A961PVT7-F1
#
_cell.length_a   1.000
_cell.length_b   1.000
_cell.length_c   1.000
_cell.angle_alpha   90.00
_cell.angle_beta   90.00
_cell.angle_gamma   90.00
#
_symmetry.space_group_name_H-M   'P 1'
#
loop_
_entity.id
_entity.type
_entity.pdbx_description
1 polymer ?
#
loop_
_entity_poly.entity_id
_entity_poly.type
_entity_poly.pdbx_seq_one_letter_code
_entity_poly.pdbx_strand_id
1 'polypeptide(L)'
;MRDLYIHIGLHKTGSTYLQHVLLENRALVEAAGLGLAPWLHPIEGNHYPLLRALRDAAWDPAACAAVFDGVAEAPGEALLITVEDLCWAMSRPAQAAAFHAAAARHFNPRAVIFLRRQDMLKESIFTQAVKTWYTGPIAAETHYDYDHDARLRALEGVFGRENVHVVLYPDKGPRDIVGGLFGALGLDLDPARLAPVPPQNVSMHRRMVRFMSELPKPPGASKDRAKMQFARRIAGIVQEAGAVADDGGRFLMSPRARHDLVARHLEGNRALVARYAIADPGGFLEAPDPDAPWEPPAPITGAERRAALAAVLRAGRTRRNPFAALAFAPRAGAAFARMART
;
A
#
# COMPACT_ATOMS: atom_id res chain seq x y z
N MET A 1 25.61 19.46 -5.41
CA MET A 1 24.96 18.49 -4.50
C MET A 1 24.06 17.61 -5.35
N ARG A 2 24.00 16.29 -5.12
CA ARG A 2 23.23 15.35 -5.96
C ARG A 2 21.75 15.35 -5.59
N ASP A 3 20.89 15.00 -6.52
CA ASP A 3 19.47 14.87 -6.27
C ASP A 3 19.16 13.54 -5.55
N LEU A 4 18.36 13.62 -4.49
CA LEU A 4 17.84 12.45 -3.80
C LEU A 4 16.33 12.42 -3.95
N TYR A 5 15.85 11.52 -4.80
CA TYR A 5 14.44 11.23 -4.96
C TYR A 5 13.97 10.28 -3.86
N ILE A 6 12.94 10.69 -3.15
CA ILE A 6 12.34 9.96 -2.04
C ILE A 6 10.92 9.61 -2.47
N HIS A 7 10.73 8.38 -2.93
CA HIS A 7 9.41 7.84 -3.12
C HIS A 7 8.78 7.55 -1.75
N ILE A 8 7.99 8.52 -1.27
CA ILE A 8 7.33 8.48 0.05
C ILE A 8 6.08 7.60 0.07
N GLY A 9 5.64 7.15 -1.11
CA GLY A 9 4.46 6.33 -1.33
C GLY A 9 3.12 7.04 -1.08
N LEU A 10 2.06 6.32 -1.44
CA LEU A 10 0.89 6.13 -0.59
C LEU A 10 0.73 4.63 -0.41
N HIS A 11 0.03 4.20 0.63
CA HIS A 11 -0.25 2.77 0.74
C HIS A 11 -1.07 2.34 -0.48
N LYS A 12 -0.72 1.17 -1.03
CA LYS A 12 -1.46 0.57 -2.16
C LYS A 12 -1.34 1.31 -3.48
N THR A 13 -0.22 1.98 -3.72
CA THR A 13 0.13 2.55 -5.03
C THR A 13 1.26 1.81 -5.73
N GLY A 14 1.42 0.50 -5.47
CA GLY A 14 2.32 -0.36 -6.24
C GLY A 14 3.79 -0.30 -5.84
N SER A 15 4.13 0.27 -4.68
CA SER A 15 5.51 0.41 -4.19
C SER A 15 6.30 -0.90 -4.19
N THR A 16 5.69 -2.01 -3.76
CA THR A 16 6.33 -3.34 -3.80
C THR A 16 6.68 -3.74 -5.24
N TYR A 17 5.75 -3.61 -6.18
CA TYR A 17 6.00 -3.94 -7.59
C TYR A 17 7.13 -3.08 -8.15
N LEU A 18 7.09 -1.76 -7.89
CA LEU A 18 8.12 -0.81 -8.31
C LEU A 18 9.50 -1.20 -7.78
N GLN A 19 9.61 -1.52 -6.49
CA GLN A 19 10.85 -1.98 -5.87
C GLN A 19 11.41 -3.23 -6.56
N HIS A 20 10.57 -4.23 -6.83
CA HIS A 20 11.02 -5.44 -7.53
C HIS A 20 11.49 -5.14 -8.96
N VAL A 21 10.75 -4.32 -9.72
CA VAL A 21 11.15 -3.95 -11.09
C VAL A 21 12.50 -3.21 -11.09
N LEU A 22 12.68 -2.25 -10.19
CA LEU A 22 13.92 -1.49 -10.08
C LEU A 22 15.11 -2.41 -9.73
N LEU A 23 14.92 -3.38 -8.85
CA LEU A 23 15.99 -4.32 -8.47
C LEU A 23 16.33 -5.30 -9.57
N GLU A 24 15.32 -5.90 -10.18
CA GLU A 24 15.50 -6.84 -11.29
C GLU A 24 16.24 -6.17 -12.46
N ASN A 25 16.04 -4.86 -12.62
CA ASN A 25 16.62 -4.07 -13.70
C ASN A 25 17.71 -3.11 -13.23
N ARG A 26 18.35 -3.36 -12.08
CA ARG A 26 19.30 -2.43 -11.44
C ARG A 26 20.36 -1.91 -12.41
N ALA A 27 21.00 -2.79 -13.18
CA ALA A 27 22.06 -2.40 -14.10
C ALA A 27 21.58 -1.42 -15.19
N LEU A 28 20.36 -1.61 -15.72
CA LEU A 28 19.79 -0.69 -16.73
C LEU A 28 19.40 0.65 -16.10
N VAL A 29 18.84 0.63 -14.89
CA VAL A 29 18.44 1.84 -14.15
C VAL A 29 19.67 2.68 -13.75
N GLU A 30 20.72 2.02 -13.24
CA GLU A 30 21.98 2.68 -12.87
C GLU A 30 22.72 3.20 -14.11
N ALA A 31 22.71 2.47 -15.23
CA ALA A 31 23.27 2.94 -16.50
C ALA A 31 22.53 4.16 -17.08
N ALA A 32 21.26 4.33 -16.72
CA ALA A 32 20.48 5.53 -17.05
C ALA A 32 20.73 6.71 -16.08
N GLY A 33 21.65 6.57 -15.12
CA GLY A 33 22.06 7.63 -14.19
C GLY A 33 21.36 7.63 -12.83
N LEU A 34 20.44 6.68 -12.58
CA LEU A 34 19.70 6.58 -11.33
C LEU A 34 20.29 5.51 -10.40
N GLY A 35 21.01 5.94 -9.38
CA GLY A 35 21.51 5.08 -8.32
C GLY A 35 20.39 4.58 -7.41
N LEU A 36 20.35 3.27 -7.18
CA LEU A 36 19.42 2.68 -6.21
C LEU A 36 20.12 2.56 -4.86
N ALA A 37 19.57 3.20 -3.82
CA ALA A 37 20.11 3.10 -2.48
C ALA A 37 20.31 1.61 -2.07
N PRO A 38 21.41 1.27 -1.39
CA PRO A 38 21.82 -0.12 -1.15
C PRO A 38 20.80 -0.96 -0.37
N TRP A 39 19.86 -0.31 0.30
CA TRP A 39 18.85 -0.90 1.18
C TRP A 39 17.52 -1.24 0.49
N LEU A 40 17.44 -1.11 -0.83
CA LEU A 40 16.28 -1.49 -1.61
C LEU A 40 16.23 -3.04 -1.62
N HIS A 41 15.68 -3.66 -0.58
CA HIS A 41 15.61 -5.12 -0.43
C HIS A 41 14.18 -5.63 -0.75
N PRO A 42 13.99 -6.66 -1.58
CA PRO A 42 12.67 -7.05 -2.07
C PRO A 42 11.80 -7.77 -1.01
N ILE A 43 12.42 -8.47 -0.06
CA ILE A 43 11.71 -9.30 0.94
C ILE A 43 11.45 -8.53 2.24
N GLU A 44 12.21 -7.46 2.47
CA GLU A 44 12.10 -6.56 3.64
C GLU A 44 12.07 -5.10 3.18
N GLY A 45 11.35 -4.79 2.10
CA GLY A 45 11.27 -3.49 1.39
C GLY A 45 10.81 -2.29 2.20
N ASN A 46 10.92 -2.37 3.51
CA ASN A 46 10.90 -1.25 4.39
C ASN A 46 12.35 -0.83 4.61
N HIS A 47 12.61 0.45 4.43
CA HIS A 47 13.59 1.13 5.26
C HIS A 47 13.09 1.06 6.71
N TYR A 48 12.92 -0.13 7.27
CA TYR A 48 12.25 -0.40 8.53
C TYR A 48 13.00 0.22 9.71
N PRO A 49 14.34 0.27 9.71
CA PRO A 49 15.09 1.10 10.66
C PRO A 49 14.76 2.59 10.52
N LEU A 50 14.76 3.15 9.29
CA LEU A 50 14.40 4.54 9.03
C LEU A 50 12.96 4.85 9.45
N LEU A 51 12.02 3.99 9.05
CA LEU A 51 10.62 4.08 9.40
C LEU A 51 10.42 3.97 10.91
N ARG A 52 11.11 3.05 11.59
CA ARG A 52 11.05 2.95 13.06
C ARG A 52 11.56 4.23 13.72
N ALA A 53 12.71 4.72 13.28
CA ALA A 53 13.28 5.98 13.76
C ALA A 53 12.34 7.17 13.53
N LEU A 54 11.54 7.15 12.46
CA LEU A 54 10.58 8.22 12.14
C LEU A 54 9.19 8.01 12.76
N ARG A 55 8.78 6.77 13.07
CA ARG A 55 7.42 6.46 13.53
C ARG A 55 7.27 6.64 15.03
N ASP A 56 8.31 6.41 15.80
CA ASP A 56 8.27 6.53 17.25
C ASP A 56 8.36 8.02 17.66
N ALA A 57 7.69 8.39 18.77
CA ALA A 57 7.66 9.78 19.24
C ALA A 57 9.06 10.33 19.61
N ALA A 58 10.00 9.44 19.87
CA ALA A 58 11.39 9.74 20.19
C ALA A 58 12.26 9.81 18.93
N TRP A 59 11.77 10.45 17.86
CA TRP A 59 12.50 10.65 16.60
C TRP A 59 14.00 10.81 16.86
N ASP A 60 14.81 9.92 16.29
CA ASP A 60 16.27 9.93 16.46
C ASP A 60 16.95 10.57 15.23
N PRO A 61 17.30 11.87 15.31
CA PRO A 61 18.03 12.55 14.25
C PRO A 61 19.32 11.84 13.84
N ALA A 62 20.03 11.21 14.78
CA ALA A 62 21.30 10.55 14.50
C ALA A 62 21.09 9.29 13.67
N ALA A 63 20.07 8.49 14.00
CA ALA A 63 19.69 7.33 13.18
C ALA A 63 19.26 7.76 11.77
N CYS A 64 18.54 8.87 11.64
CA CYS A 64 18.14 9.40 10.32
C CYS A 64 19.35 9.89 9.51
N ALA A 65 20.29 10.59 10.14
CA ALA A 65 21.53 11.06 9.51
C ALA A 65 22.41 9.89 9.05
N ALA A 66 22.60 8.87 9.90
CA ALA A 66 23.40 7.69 9.56
C ALA A 66 22.88 6.94 8.33
N VAL A 67 21.55 6.95 8.10
CA VAL A 67 20.97 6.40 6.87
C VAL A 67 21.43 7.20 5.64
N PHE A 68 21.43 8.54 5.71
CA PHE A 68 21.86 9.38 4.60
C PHE A 68 23.38 9.35 4.38
N ASP A 69 24.18 9.19 5.44
CA ASP A 69 25.62 8.94 5.31
C ASP A 69 25.87 7.66 4.49
N GLY A 70 25.15 6.57 4.77
CA GLY A 70 25.27 5.33 3.99
C GLY A 70 24.73 5.43 2.55
N VAL A 71 23.79 6.33 2.30
CA VAL A 71 23.26 6.61 0.94
C VAL A 71 24.23 7.50 0.16
N ALA A 72 24.99 8.37 0.83
CA ALA A 72 25.93 9.29 0.18
C ALA A 72 27.07 8.54 -0.54
N GLU A 73 27.38 7.33 -0.13
CA GLU A 73 28.39 6.50 -0.80
C GLU A 73 27.84 5.73 -2.02
N ALA A 74 26.52 5.78 -2.29
CA ALA A 74 25.94 5.08 -3.43
C ALA A 74 26.33 5.75 -4.78
N PRO A 75 26.60 4.98 -5.84
CA PRO A 75 26.91 5.50 -7.17
C PRO A 75 25.68 6.12 -7.83
N GLY A 76 25.89 7.00 -8.82
CA GLY A 76 24.83 7.63 -9.61
C GLY A 76 24.79 9.15 -9.47
N GLU A 77 24.26 9.81 -10.50
CA GLU A 77 24.09 11.27 -10.56
C GLU A 77 22.90 11.73 -9.71
N ALA A 78 21.85 10.91 -9.70
CA ALA A 78 20.72 11.01 -8.78
C ALA A 78 20.53 9.69 -8.04
N LEU A 79 19.94 9.76 -6.85
CA LEU A 79 19.65 8.60 -6.02
C LEU A 79 18.15 8.43 -5.81
N LEU A 80 17.68 7.18 -5.71
CA LEU A 80 16.31 6.84 -5.36
C LEU A 80 16.25 6.02 -4.06
N ILE A 81 15.40 6.48 -3.14
CA ILE A 81 14.93 5.75 -1.97
C ILE A 81 13.42 5.54 -2.13
N THR A 82 12.92 4.33 -1.84
CA THR A 82 11.48 4.03 -1.91
C THR A 82 10.99 3.39 -0.61
N VAL A 83 10.13 4.11 0.11
CA VAL A 83 9.67 3.75 1.45
C VAL A 83 8.15 3.93 1.51
N GLU A 84 7.37 2.83 1.37
CA GLU A 84 5.90 2.93 1.28
C GLU A 84 5.24 3.57 2.52
N ASP A 85 5.72 3.22 3.72
CA ASP A 85 5.14 3.70 4.98
C ASP A 85 5.58 5.13 5.37
N LEU A 86 6.48 5.76 4.59
CA LEU A 86 7.02 7.09 4.91
C LEU A 86 5.95 8.18 4.81
N CYS A 87 4.90 7.97 4.02
CA CYS A 87 3.75 8.87 3.93
C CYS A 87 3.13 9.21 5.31
N TRP A 88 3.22 8.32 6.30
CA TRP A 88 2.72 8.57 7.66
C TRP A 88 3.60 9.51 8.47
N ALA A 89 4.92 9.40 8.32
CA ALA A 89 5.83 10.33 8.99
C ALA A 89 5.76 11.69 8.30
N MET A 90 5.62 11.70 6.98
CA MET A 90 5.53 12.93 6.19
C MET A 90 4.23 13.72 6.42
N SER A 91 3.17 13.08 6.93
CA SER A 91 1.95 13.79 7.35
C SER A 91 2.12 14.55 8.67
N ARG A 92 3.28 14.44 9.34
CA ARG A 92 3.59 15.18 10.57
C ARG A 92 4.65 16.24 10.26
N PRO A 93 4.31 17.55 10.26
CA PRO A 93 5.21 18.60 9.79
C PRO A 93 6.60 18.60 10.44
N ALA A 94 6.67 18.38 11.77
CA ALA A 94 7.95 18.33 12.47
C ALA A 94 8.83 17.16 12.02
N GLN A 95 8.25 15.97 11.82
CA GLN A 95 9.01 14.79 11.36
C GLN A 95 9.44 14.94 9.89
N ALA A 96 8.56 15.49 9.05
CA ALA A 96 8.86 15.77 7.65
C ALA A 96 10.01 16.79 7.53
N ALA A 97 9.93 17.92 8.24
CA ALA A 97 10.97 18.95 8.25
C ALA A 97 12.32 18.41 8.74
N ALA A 98 12.31 17.59 9.77
CA ALA A 98 13.52 17.05 10.35
C ALA A 98 14.17 15.97 9.46
N PHE A 99 13.36 15.13 8.81
CA PHE A 99 13.82 14.21 7.77
C PHE A 99 14.43 14.97 6.57
N HIS A 100 13.74 16.00 6.08
CA HIS A 100 14.23 16.85 5.00
C HIS A 100 15.56 17.51 5.38
N ALA A 101 15.66 18.10 6.57
CA ALA A 101 16.90 18.73 7.05
C ALA A 101 18.06 17.74 7.13
N ALA A 102 17.83 16.50 7.57
CA ALA A 102 18.86 15.45 7.59
C ALA A 102 19.30 15.08 6.16
N ALA A 103 18.37 14.90 5.22
CA ALA A 103 18.68 14.62 3.82
C ALA A 103 19.43 15.78 3.14
N ALA A 104 19.02 17.02 3.41
CA ALA A 104 19.54 18.24 2.81
C ALA A 104 21.02 18.53 3.18
N ARG A 105 21.57 17.83 4.17
CA ARG A 105 23.01 17.90 4.49
C ARG A 105 23.90 17.29 3.40
N HIS A 106 23.35 16.36 2.60
CA HIS A 106 24.11 15.58 1.61
C HIS A 106 23.54 15.71 0.20
N PHE A 107 22.24 16.01 0.07
CA PHE A 107 21.49 15.93 -1.17
C PHE A 107 20.56 17.12 -1.38
N ASN A 108 20.04 17.29 -2.59
CA ASN A 108 18.85 18.07 -2.85
C ASN A 108 17.63 17.12 -2.74
N PRO A 109 16.87 17.13 -1.62
CA PRO A 109 15.83 16.14 -1.41
C PRO A 109 14.59 16.47 -2.25
N ARG A 110 14.08 15.49 -2.99
CA ARG A 110 12.88 15.61 -3.83
C ARG A 110 11.88 14.53 -3.45
N ALA A 111 10.65 14.91 -3.10
CA ALA A 111 9.60 13.96 -2.77
C ALA A 111 8.92 13.45 -4.04
N VAL A 112 8.72 12.14 -4.17
CA VAL A 112 7.91 11.53 -5.22
C VAL A 112 6.73 10.82 -4.57
N ILE A 113 5.51 11.17 -4.97
CA ILE A 113 4.29 10.60 -4.41
C ILE A 113 3.36 10.11 -5.50
N PHE A 114 2.86 8.89 -5.32
CA PHE A 114 1.86 8.30 -6.19
C PHE A 114 0.47 8.51 -5.59
N LEU A 115 -0.47 9.03 -6.37
CA LEU A 115 -1.85 9.27 -5.95
C LEU A 115 -2.82 8.35 -6.69
N ARG A 116 -3.63 7.62 -5.96
CA ARG A 116 -4.72 6.80 -6.52
C ARG A 116 -6.05 7.48 -6.25
N ARG A 117 -7.00 7.38 -7.19
CA ARG A 117 -8.36 7.89 -7.00
C ARG A 117 -8.99 7.35 -5.71
N GLN A 118 -9.69 8.22 -4.98
CA GLN A 118 -10.05 8.00 -3.59
C GLN A 118 -10.90 6.73 -3.37
N ASP A 119 -11.84 6.43 -4.26
CA ASP A 119 -12.66 5.22 -4.21
C ASP A 119 -11.83 3.94 -4.37
N MET A 120 -10.90 3.92 -5.33
CA MET A 120 -10.01 2.78 -5.58
C MET A 120 -8.97 2.62 -4.47
N LEU A 121 -8.49 3.73 -3.91
CA LEU A 121 -7.62 3.71 -2.75
C LEU A 121 -8.35 3.11 -1.55
N LYS A 122 -9.58 3.55 -1.26
CA LYS A 122 -10.38 3.03 -0.13
C LYS A 122 -10.61 1.53 -0.21
N GLU A 123 -11.00 1.00 -1.37
CA GLU A 123 -11.14 -0.45 -1.60
C GLU A 123 -9.84 -1.22 -1.29
N SER A 124 -8.71 -0.65 -1.69
CA SER A 124 -7.40 -1.27 -1.53
C SER A 124 -6.89 -1.22 -0.10
N ILE A 125 -7.12 -0.10 0.60
CA ILE A 125 -6.83 0.06 2.02
C ILE A 125 -7.72 -0.87 2.84
N PHE A 126 -9.02 -0.91 2.58
CA PHE A 126 -9.94 -1.79 3.28
C PHE A 126 -9.54 -3.26 3.11
N THR A 127 -9.23 -3.69 1.89
CA THR A 127 -8.73 -5.04 1.63
C THR A 127 -7.47 -5.35 2.43
N GLN A 128 -6.55 -4.39 2.56
CA GLN A 128 -5.36 -4.54 3.39
C GLN A 128 -5.69 -4.62 4.88
N ALA A 129 -6.57 -3.75 5.37
CA ALA A 129 -7.00 -3.74 6.76
C ALA A 129 -7.60 -5.10 7.13
N VAL A 130 -8.44 -5.66 6.27
CA VAL A 130 -9.02 -7.01 6.39
C VAL A 130 -7.94 -8.10 6.36
N LYS A 131 -6.94 -8.01 5.47
CA LYS A 131 -5.74 -8.89 5.49
C LYS A 131 -4.94 -8.78 6.79
N THR A 132 -5.13 -7.73 7.58
CA THR A 132 -4.54 -7.52 8.91
C THR A 132 -5.56 -7.64 10.05
N TRP A 133 -6.68 -8.31 9.80
CA TRP A 133 -7.73 -8.65 10.79
C TRP A 133 -8.65 -7.48 11.20
N TYR A 134 -8.97 -6.57 10.28
CA TYR A 134 -10.11 -5.66 10.45
C TYR A 134 -11.43 -6.42 10.30
N THR A 135 -12.37 -6.15 11.20
CA THR A 135 -13.73 -6.69 11.18
C THR A 135 -14.70 -5.52 11.07
N GLY A 136 -15.62 -5.55 10.11
CA GLY A 136 -16.60 -4.50 9.89
C GLY A 136 -16.80 -4.12 8.41
N PRO A 137 -17.82 -3.30 8.10
CA PRO A 137 -18.10 -2.86 6.75
C PRO A 137 -17.09 -1.82 6.25
N ILE A 138 -16.85 -1.79 4.93
CA ILE A 138 -15.98 -0.77 4.29
C ILE A 138 -16.44 0.67 4.55
N ALA A 139 -17.74 0.90 4.76
CA ALA A 139 -18.27 2.21 5.10
C ALA A 139 -17.72 2.75 6.42
N ALA A 140 -17.42 1.88 7.40
CA ALA A 140 -16.89 2.25 8.71
C ALA A 140 -15.35 2.33 8.74
N GLU A 141 -14.69 2.11 7.60
CA GLU A 141 -13.24 2.19 7.47
C GLU A 141 -12.79 3.67 7.40
N THR A 142 -11.89 4.04 8.32
CA THR A 142 -11.35 5.40 8.49
C THR A 142 -9.83 5.43 8.74
N HIS A 143 -9.10 4.37 8.43
CA HIS A 143 -7.65 4.26 8.66
C HIS A 143 -6.83 5.10 7.70
N TYR A 144 -7.43 5.75 6.70
CA TYR A 144 -6.70 6.56 5.74
C TYR A 144 -7.37 7.92 5.54
N ASP A 145 -6.54 8.94 5.36
CA ASP A 145 -6.96 10.25 4.90
C ASP A 145 -6.93 10.30 3.37
N TYR A 146 -8.05 10.68 2.77
CA TYR A 146 -8.30 10.69 1.34
C TYR A 146 -8.20 12.10 0.72
N ASP A 147 -7.89 13.12 1.51
CA ASP A 147 -7.62 14.48 1.03
C ASP A 147 -6.18 14.59 0.48
N HIS A 148 -6.05 14.34 -0.82
CA HIS A 148 -4.76 14.44 -1.51
C HIS A 148 -4.24 15.87 -1.56
N ASP A 149 -5.10 16.89 -1.65
CA ASP A 149 -4.66 18.28 -1.73
C ASP A 149 -4.02 18.73 -0.42
N ALA A 150 -4.69 18.48 0.71
CA ALA A 150 -4.15 18.78 2.03
C ALA A 150 -2.82 18.08 2.27
N ARG A 151 -2.70 16.82 1.86
CA ARG A 151 -1.46 16.05 1.97
C ARG A 151 -0.31 16.64 1.15
N LEU A 152 -0.57 17.03 -0.11
CA LEU A 152 0.46 17.64 -0.94
C LEU A 152 0.90 18.99 -0.38
N ARG A 153 -0.02 19.83 0.10
CA ARG A 153 0.33 21.11 0.73
C ARG A 153 1.25 20.94 1.93
N ALA A 154 1.03 19.89 2.73
CA ALA A 154 1.92 19.58 3.85
C ALA A 154 3.34 19.21 3.38
N LEU A 155 3.47 18.48 2.26
CA LEU A 155 4.76 18.17 1.66
C LEU A 155 5.42 19.41 1.04
N GLU A 156 4.66 20.21 0.29
CA GLU A 156 5.11 21.47 -0.32
C GLU A 156 5.68 22.43 0.74
N GLY A 157 5.06 22.50 1.91
CA GLY A 157 5.55 23.32 3.03
C GLY A 157 6.91 22.89 3.60
N VAL A 158 7.38 21.68 3.27
CA VAL A 158 8.65 21.13 3.75
C VAL A 158 9.69 21.09 2.64
N PHE A 159 9.33 20.53 1.48
CA PHE A 159 10.25 20.30 0.37
C PHE A 159 10.32 21.50 -0.59
N GLY A 160 9.34 22.41 -0.57
CA GLY A 160 9.09 23.33 -1.67
C GLY A 160 8.32 22.63 -2.79
N ARG A 161 7.40 23.35 -3.44
CA ARG A 161 6.50 22.78 -4.45
C ARG A 161 7.26 22.19 -5.65
N GLU A 162 8.32 22.87 -6.07
CA GLU A 162 9.20 22.48 -7.17
C GLU A 162 10.00 21.20 -6.91
N ASN A 163 10.08 20.75 -5.66
CA ASN A 163 10.74 19.50 -5.27
C ASN A 163 9.74 18.39 -4.89
N VAL A 164 8.45 18.60 -5.14
CA VAL A 164 7.41 17.57 -5.01
C VAL A 164 7.00 17.12 -6.40
N HIS A 165 7.16 15.83 -6.67
CA HIS A 165 6.80 15.19 -7.92
C HIS A 165 5.58 14.30 -7.69
N VAL A 166 4.51 14.56 -8.43
CA VAL A 166 3.23 13.85 -8.30
C VAL A 166 3.04 12.92 -9.48
N VAL A 167 2.78 11.65 -9.18
CA VAL A 167 2.44 10.64 -10.18
C VAL A 167 1.03 10.16 -9.92
N LEU A 168 0.15 10.21 -10.92
CA LEU A 168 -1.16 9.60 -10.79
C LEU A 168 -1.05 8.11 -11.05
N TYR A 169 -1.61 7.31 -10.14
CA TYR A 169 -1.63 5.86 -10.25
C TYR A 169 -2.54 5.49 -11.44
N PRO A 170 -2.01 4.77 -12.43
CA PRO A 170 -2.74 4.48 -13.67
C PRO A 170 -3.89 3.50 -13.41
N ASP A 171 -4.98 3.68 -14.15
CA ASP A 171 -6.06 2.68 -14.22
C ASP A 171 -5.63 1.45 -15.04
N LYS A 172 -4.64 1.61 -15.93
CA LYS A 172 -4.17 0.62 -16.90
C LYS A 172 -2.88 -0.09 -16.47
N GLY A 173 -2.97 -0.94 -15.46
CA GLY A 173 -1.94 -1.95 -15.18
C GLY A 173 -0.58 -1.43 -14.66
N PRO A 174 0.37 -2.34 -14.40
CA PRO A 174 1.55 -2.04 -13.59
C PRO A 174 2.73 -1.43 -14.36
N ARG A 175 2.86 -1.63 -15.68
CA ARG A 175 3.95 -1.04 -16.49
C ARG A 175 3.88 0.50 -16.52
N ASP A 176 2.67 1.04 -16.45
CA ASP A 176 2.41 2.48 -16.46
C ASP A 176 2.91 3.16 -15.16
N ILE A 177 3.03 2.43 -14.05
CA ILE A 177 3.57 2.95 -12.77
C ILE A 177 5.06 3.27 -12.91
N VAL A 178 5.80 2.39 -13.58
CA VAL A 178 7.26 2.55 -13.78
C VAL A 178 7.53 3.71 -14.73
N GLY A 179 6.77 3.80 -15.82
CA GLY A 179 6.83 4.96 -16.72
C GLY A 179 6.49 6.27 -16.01
N GLY A 180 5.46 6.27 -15.15
CA GLY A 180 5.12 7.43 -14.32
C GLY A 180 6.25 7.83 -13.36
N LEU A 181 6.93 6.86 -12.73
CA LEU A 181 8.12 7.14 -11.94
C LEU A 181 9.21 7.79 -12.80
N PHE A 182 9.60 7.15 -13.89
CA PHE A 182 10.71 7.62 -14.73
C PHE A 182 10.44 9.02 -15.31
N GLY A 183 9.21 9.29 -15.76
CA GLY A 183 8.80 10.62 -16.18
C GLY A 183 8.91 11.65 -15.06
N ALA A 184 8.49 11.30 -13.84
CA ALA A 184 8.61 12.19 -12.68
C ALA A 184 10.07 12.48 -12.29
N LEU A 185 10.97 11.53 -12.50
CA LEU A 185 12.41 11.65 -12.25
C LEU A 185 13.17 12.32 -13.40
N GLY A 186 12.53 12.52 -14.56
CA GLY A 186 13.20 12.96 -15.79
C GLY A 186 14.17 11.92 -16.38
N LEU A 187 13.95 10.64 -16.09
CA LEU A 187 14.83 9.54 -16.52
C LEU A 187 14.48 9.10 -17.95
N ASP A 188 15.43 9.19 -18.88
CA ASP A 188 15.28 8.70 -20.25
C ASP A 188 15.53 7.18 -20.33
N LEU A 189 14.56 6.41 -19.80
CA LEU A 189 14.58 4.96 -19.84
C LEU A 189 13.19 4.44 -20.20
N ASP A 190 13.07 3.79 -21.35
CA ASP A 190 11.83 3.17 -21.78
C ASP A 190 11.48 1.94 -20.91
N PRO A 191 10.34 1.94 -20.17
CA PRO A 191 9.90 0.79 -19.38
C PRO A 191 9.74 -0.51 -20.18
N ALA A 192 9.53 -0.45 -21.50
CA ALA A 192 9.42 -1.63 -22.35
C ALA A 192 10.74 -2.40 -22.48
N ARG A 193 11.88 -1.76 -22.17
CA ARG A 193 13.21 -2.39 -22.17
C ARG A 193 13.50 -3.18 -20.89
N LEU A 194 12.65 -3.05 -19.87
CA LEU A 194 12.85 -3.72 -18.59
C LEU A 194 12.40 -5.18 -18.64
N ALA A 195 13.15 -6.04 -17.97
CA ALA A 195 12.74 -7.41 -17.69
C ALA A 195 11.41 -7.42 -16.90
N PRO A 196 10.44 -8.26 -17.31
CA PRO A 196 9.14 -8.30 -16.68
C PRO A 196 9.24 -8.92 -15.28
N VAL A 197 8.63 -8.27 -14.29
CA VAL A 197 8.43 -8.85 -12.95
C VAL A 197 7.01 -9.39 -12.84
N PRO A 198 6.81 -10.64 -12.39
CA PRO A 198 5.47 -11.20 -12.21
C PRO A 198 4.67 -10.42 -11.17
N PRO A 199 3.34 -10.31 -11.33
CA PRO A 199 2.49 -9.65 -10.34
C PRO A 199 2.70 -10.24 -8.94
N GLN A 200 3.07 -9.38 -8.00
CA GLN A 200 3.18 -9.74 -6.60
C GLN A 200 1.84 -9.47 -5.91
N ASN A 201 1.39 -10.40 -5.06
CA ASN A 201 0.15 -10.32 -4.29
C ASN A 201 -1.13 -10.30 -5.14
N VAL A 202 -1.65 -11.49 -5.48
CA VAL A 202 -3.02 -11.61 -6.00
C VAL A 202 -3.99 -11.02 -4.99
N SER A 203 -4.78 -10.03 -5.43
CA SER A 203 -5.83 -9.43 -4.60
C SER A 203 -6.91 -10.46 -4.30
N MET A 204 -7.46 -10.42 -3.09
CA MET A 204 -8.63 -11.22 -2.76
C MET A 204 -9.82 -10.65 -3.54
N HIS A 205 -10.62 -11.51 -4.17
CA HIS A 205 -11.89 -11.09 -4.74
C HIS A 205 -12.85 -10.60 -3.65
N ARG A 206 -13.84 -9.78 -4.00
CA ARG A 206 -14.65 -9.02 -3.03
C ARG A 206 -15.37 -9.92 -2.01
N ARG A 207 -15.82 -11.11 -2.40
CA ARG A 207 -16.46 -12.07 -1.49
C ARG A 207 -15.49 -12.64 -0.46
N MET A 208 -14.24 -12.88 -0.83
CA MET A 208 -13.22 -13.26 0.15
C MET A 208 -12.94 -12.11 1.14
N VAL A 209 -12.86 -10.86 0.66
CA VAL A 209 -12.70 -9.71 1.56
C VAL A 209 -13.88 -9.62 2.54
N ARG A 210 -15.11 -9.78 2.05
CA ARG A 210 -16.31 -9.83 2.89
C ARG A 210 -16.21 -10.92 3.95
N PHE A 211 -15.93 -12.16 3.54
CA PHE A 211 -15.77 -13.29 4.46
C PHE A 211 -14.75 -12.98 5.57
N MET A 212 -13.57 -12.50 5.20
CA MET A 212 -12.51 -12.16 6.15
C MET A 212 -12.92 -11.01 7.09
N SER A 213 -13.66 -10.01 6.59
CA SER A 213 -14.19 -8.89 7.39
C SER A 213 -15.30 -9.27 8.38
N GLU A 214 -15.92 -10.44 8.18
CA GLU A 214 -16.94 -11.00 9.08
C GLU A 214 -16.35 -11.96 10.12
N LEU A 215 -15.07 -12.35 9.98
CA LEU A 215 -14.44 -13.25 10.94
C LEU A 215 -14.23 -12.54 12.28
N PRO A 216 -14.72 -13.12 13.40
CA PRO A 216 -14.54 -12.53 14.70
C PRO A 216 -13.06 -12.50 15.05
N LYS A 217 -12.66 -11.41 15.70
CA LYS A 217 -11.32 -11.29 16.24
C LYS A 217 -11.19 -12.17 17.50
N PRO A 218 -10.14 -12.99 17.64
CA PRO A 218 -9.97 -13.80 18.84
C PRO A 218 -9.82 -12.91 20.10
N PRO A 219 -10.35 -13.33 21.26
CA PRO A 219 -10.20 -12.57 22.51
C PRO A 219 -8.73 -12.33 22.87
N GLY A 220 -8.40 -11.16 23.40
CA GLY A 220 -7.01 -10.79 23.75
C GLY A 220 -6.15 -10.34 22.56
N ALA A 221 -6.76 -10.14 21.39
CA ALA A 221 -6.06 -9.71 20.19
C ALA A 221 -5.76 -8.19 20.16
N SER A 222 -4.77 -7.71 20.91
CA SER A 222 -4.11 -6.40 20.67
C SER A 222 -3.28 -6.39 19.37
N LYS A 223 -2.73 -5.23 18.93
CA LYS A 223 -2.01 -4.94 17.65
C LYS A 223 -0.69 -5.73 17.42
N ASP A 224 -0.65 -7.03 17.68
CA ASP A 224 0.56 -7.85 17.62
C ASP A 224 0.86 -8.36 16.20
N ARG A 225 2.13 -8.31 15.78
CA ARG A 225 2.64 -8.80 14.48
C ARG A 225 2.25 -10.26 14.24
N ALA A 226 2.25 -11.09 15.29
CA ALA A 226 1.85 -12.49 15.22
C ALA A 226 0.40 -12.66 14.73
N LYS A 227 -0.50 -11.72 15.07
CA LYS A 227 -1.92 -11.78 14.68
C LYS A 227 -2.13 -11.38 13.23
N MET A 228 -1.41 -10.37 12.74
CA MET A 228 -1.42 -10.00 11.33
C MET A 228 -0.92 -11.16 10.46
N GLN A 229 0.15 -11.84 10.90
CA GLN A 229 0.64 -13.05 10.22
C GLN A 229 -0.40 -14.17 10.24
N PHE A 230 -1.10 -14.35 11.36
CA PHE A 230 -2.19 -15.32 11.44
C PHE A 230 -3.34 -14.99 10.48
N ALA A 231 -3.75 -13.70 10.35
CA ALA A 231 -4.84 -13.29 9.45
C ALA A 231 -4.50 -13.57 8.00
N ARG A 232 -3.29 -13.13 7.59
CA ARG A 232 -2.76 -13.37 6.25
C ARG A 232 -2.73 -14.85 5.92
N ARG A 233 -2.37 -15.68 6.91
CA ARG A 233 -2.36 -17.13 6.74
C ARG A 233 -3.77 -17.71 6.58
N ILE A 234 -4.75 -17.27 7.37
CA ILE A 234 -6.15 -17.70 7.16
C ILE A 234 -6.60 -17.31 5.75
N ALA A 235 -6.38 -16.06 5.35
CA ALA A 235 -6.73 -15.60 4.01
C ALA A 235 -6.10 -16.48 2.92
N GLY A 236 -4.79 -16.78 3.05
CA GLY A 236 -4.09 -17.68 2.14
C GLY A 236 -4.70 -19.10 2.09
N ILE A 237 -4.97 -19.72 3.24
CA ILE A 237 -5.57 -21.06 3.31
C ILE A 237 -6.95 -21.08 2.65
N VAL A 238 -7.80 -20.09 2.94
CA VAL A 238 -9.17 -20.05 2.40
C VAL A 238 -9.13 -19.77 0.90
N GLN A 239 -8.19 -18.95 0.43
CA GLN A 239 -7.99 -18.64 -0.98
C GLN A 239 -7.48 -19.86 -1.76
N GLU A 240 -6.45 -20.53 -1.27
CA GLU A 240 -5.91 -21.76 -1.85
C GLU A 240 -6.95 -22.90 -1.89
N ALA A 241 -7.82 -22.97 -0.87
CA ALA A 241 -8.88 -23.96 -0.81
C ALA A 241 -10.05 -23.67 -1.78
N GLY A 242 -10.12 -22.48 -2.39
CA GLY A 242 -11.26 -22.07 -3.22
C GLY A 242 -12.60 -22.13 -2.47
N ALA A 243 -12.58 -21.95 -1.14
CA ALA A 243 -13.73 -22.26 -0.31
C ALA A 243 -14.84 -21.18 -0.35
N VAL A 244 -14.51 -19.99 -0.84
CA VAL A 244 -15.45 -18.90 -1.10
C VAL A 244 -15.39 -18.60 -2.59
N ALA A 245 -16.51 -18.77 -3.30
CA ALA A 245 -16.53 -18.55 -4.74
C ALA A 245 -16.45 -17.05 -5.07
N ASP A 246 -15.84 -16.73 -6.21
CA ASP A 246 -15.93 -15.40 -6.78
C ASP A 246 -17.33 -15.18 -7.37
N ASP A 247 -17.91 -14.00 -7.16
CA ASP A 247 -19.16 -13.58 -7.82
C ASP A 247 -18.90 -12.73 -9.07
N GLY A 248 -17.64 -12.57 -9.47
CA GLY A 248 -17.24 -11.80 -10.65
C GLY A 248 -17.36 -10.28 -10.45
N GLY A 249 -17.86 -9.83 -9.30
CA GLY A 249 -17.96 -8.42 -9.00
C GLY A 249 -16.64 -7.83 -8.52
N ARG A 250 -16.34 -6.61 -8.99
CA ARG A 250 -15.06 -5.94 -8.70
C ARG A 250 -15.05 -5.18 -7.37
N PHE A 251 -16.13 -4.47 -7.06
CA PHE A 251 -16.17 -3.48 -5.97
C PHE A 251 -17.05 -3.93 -4.81
N LEU A 252 -16.62 -3.59 -3.59
CA LEU A 252 -17.39 -3.74 -2.35
C LEU A 252 -18.34 -2.56 -2.13
N MET A 253 -17.92 -1.36 -2.51
CA MET A 253 -18.76 -0.16 -2.45
C MET A 253 -19.69 -0.10 -3.67
N SER A 254 -20.90 0.42 -3.45
CA SER A 254 -21.82 0.74 -4.55
C SER A 254 -21.29 1.88 -5.41
N PRO A 255 -21.72 2.01 -6.68
CA PRO A 255 -21.32 3.10 -7.56
C PRO A 255 -21.63 4.46 -6.96
N ARG A 256 -22.82 4.65 -6.38
CA ARG A 256 -23.19 5.85 -5.63
C ARG A 256 -22.23 6.17 -4.47
N ALA A 257 -21.89 5.19 -3.62
CA ALA A 257 -20.96 5.43 -2.52
C ALA A 257 -19.54 5.81 -3.01
N ARG A 258 -19.09 5.22 -4.13
CA ARG A 258 -17.81 5.58 -4.77
C ARG A 258 -17.87 6.96 -5.41
N HIS A 259 -18.97 7.28 -6.08
CA HIS A 259 -19.24 8.60 -6.66
C HIS A 259 -19.16 9.66 -5.57
N ASP A 260 -19.89 9.51 -4.48
CA ASP A 260 -19.95 10.49 -3.40
C ASP A 260 -18.58 10.67 -2.72
N LEU A 261 -17.79 9.60 -2.59
CA LEU A 261 -16.42 9.71 -2.10
C LEU A 261 -15.53 10.53 -3.05
N VAL A 262 -15.56 10.27 -4.35
CA VAL A 262 -14.73 11.02 -5.33
C VAL A 262 -15.21 12.47 -5.44
N ALA A 263 -16.53 12.69 -5.53
CA ALA A 263 -17.14 14.01 -5.67
C ALA A 263 -16.73 14.96 -4.53
N ARG A 264 -16.64 14.46 -3.29
CA ARG A 264 -16.17 15.24 -2.13
C ARG A 264 -14.74 15.79 -2.27
N HIS A 265 -13.90 15.16 -3.07
CA HIS A 265 -12.50 15.55 -3.26
C HIS A 265 -12.21 16.12 -4.66
N LEU A 266 -13.23 16.25 -5.51
CA LEU A 266 -13.03 16.57 -6.93
C LEU A 266 -12.46 17.98 -7.14
N GLU A 267 -12.87 18.96 -6.33
CA GLU A 267 -12.33 20.31 -6.37
C GLU A 267 -10.83 20.32 -6.02
N GLY A 268 -10.44 19.67 -4.92
CA GLY A 268 -9.03 19.51 -4.53
C GLY A 268 -8.21 18.78 -5.59
N ASN A 269 -8.76 17.70 -6.15
CA ASN A 269 -8.11 16.94 -7.23
C ASN A 269 -7.88 17.80 -8.49
N ARG A 270 -8.85 18.65 -8.88
CA ARG A 270 -8.69 19.59 -10.01
C ARG A 270 -7.62 20.64 -9.73
N ALA A 271 -7.64 21.22 -8.54
CA ALA A 271 -6.64 22.21 -8.12
C ALA A 271 -5.22 21.61 -8.15
N LEU A 272 -5.07 20.36 -7.71
CA LEU A 272 -3.83 19.60 -7.74
C LEU A 272 -3.36 19.32 -9.17
N VAL A 273 -4.23 18.80 -10.05
CA VAL A 273 -3.89 18.54 -11.46
C VAL A 273 -3.40 19.81 -12.15
N ALA A 274 -4.07 20.93 -11.92
CA ALA A 274 -3.64 22.23 -12.44
C ALA A 274 -2.29 22.69 -11.82
N ARG A 275 -2.12 22.56 -10.50
CA ARG A 275 -0.91 22.99 -9.77
C ARG A 275 0.36 22.28 -10.25
N TYR A 276 0.24 21.00 -10.60
CA TYR A 276 1.34 20.15 -11.06
C TYR A 276 1.38 19.99 -12.59
N ALA A 277 0.54 20.74 -13.33
CA ALA A 277 0.45 20.68 -14.79
C ALA A 277 0.35 19.25 -15.35
N ILE A 278 -0.45 18.40 -14.70
CA ILE A 278 -0.60 16.99 -15.09
C ILE A 278 -1.41 16.94 -16.39
N ALA A 279 -0.73 16.62 -17.50
CA ALA A 279 -1.29 16.69 -18.84
C ALA A 279 -2.43 15.68 -19.09
N ASP A 280 -2.29 14.46 -18.57
CA ASP A 280 -3.32 13.42 -18.66
C ASP A 280 -3.68 12.93 -17.26
N PRO A 281 -4.78 13.43 -16.67
CA PRO A 281 -5.25 12.95 -15.39
C PRO A 281 -5.94 11.57 -15.47
N GLY A 282 -6.20 11.06 -16.67
CA GLY A 282 -7.00 9.85 -16.88
C GLY A 282 -8.32 9.87 -16.09
N GLY A 283 -8.68 8.71 -15.53
CA GLY A 283 -9.88 8.57 -14.70
C GLY A 283 -9.80 9.23 -13.33
N PHE A 284 -8.69 9.88 -12.95
CA PHE A 284 -8.50 10.45 -11.61
C PHE A 284 -9.51 11.57 -11.27
N LEU A 285 -9.93 12.34 -12.27
CA LEU A 285 -10.95 13.40 -12.15
C LEU A 285 -12.37 12.93 -12.48
N GLU A 286 -12.55 11.65 -12.77
CA GLU A 286 -13.83 11.08 -13.17
C GLU A 286 -14.47 10.36 -11.99
N ALA A 287 -15.55 10.93 -11.44
CA ALA A 287 -16.39 10.20 -10.51
C ALA A 287 -17.14 9.09 -11.28
N PRO A 288 -17.26 7.87 -10.73
CA PRO A 288 -18.03 6.81 -11.39
C PRO A 288 -19.50 7.21 -11.49
N ASP A 289 -20.19 6.74 -12.54
CA ASP A 289 -21.64 6.90 -12.66
C ASP A 289 -22.35 6.33 -11.40
N PRO A 290 -23.09 7.15 -10.64
CA PRO A 290 -23.73 6.71 -9.39
C PRO A 290 -24.82 5.67 -9.62
N ASP A 291 -25.35 5.56 -10.84
CA ASP A 291 -26.44 4.67 -11.23
C ASP A 291 -25.97 3.49 -12.11
N ALA A 292 -24.65 3.32 -12.25
CA ALA A 292 -24.08 2.18 -12.95
C ALA A 292 -24.63 0.84 -12.37
N PRO A 293 -24.90 -0.17 -13.21
CA PRO A 293 -25.33 -1.48 -12.72
C PRO A 293 -24.34 -2.07 -11.72
N TRP A 294 -24.84 -2.41 -10.54
CA TRP A 294 -24.04 -3.02 -9.49
C TRP A 294 -24.91 -3.83 -8.55
N GLU A 295 -24.39 -5.00 -8.18
CA GLU A 295 -24.97 -5.85 -7.15
C GLU A 295 -24.05 -5.88 -5.92
N PRO A 296 -24.62 -5.86 -4.70
CA PRO A 296 -23.83 -6.07 -3.49
C PRO A 296 -23.13 -7.43 -3.53
N PRO A 297 -21.96 -7.59 -2.86
CA PRO A 297 -21.29 -8.88 -2.81
C PRO A 297 -22.24 -9.97 -2.35
N ALA A 298 -22.34 -11.08 -3.07
CA ALA A 298 -23.27 -12.14 -2.70
C ALA A 298 -22.97 -12.65 -1.26
N PRO A 299 -24.00 -12.96 -0.45
CA PRO A 299 -23.79 -13.42 0.92
C PRO A 299 -22.90 -14.67 0.96
N ILE A 300 -22.09 -14.79 2.02
CA ILE A 300 -21.33 -16.02 2.24
C ILE A 300 -22.29 -17.10 2.71
N THR A 301 -22.44 -18.17 1.93
CA THR A 301 -23.34 -19.26 2.27
C THR A 301 -22.83 -20.03 3.48
N GLY A 302 -23.74 -20.75 4.17
CA GLY A 302 -23.35 -21.64 5.27
C GLY A 302 -22.38 -22.73 4.81
N ALA A 303 -22.52 -23.22 3.56
CA ALA A 303 -21.63 -24.22 2.98
C ALA A 303 -20.20 -23.67 2.77
N GLU A 304 -20.06 -22.50 2.18
CA GLU A 304 -18.77 -21.83 1.99
C GLU A 304 -18.10 -21.51 3.33
N ARG A 305 -18.87 -21.00 4.30
CA ARG A 305 -18.37 -20.73 5.65
C ARG A 305 -17.81 -22.00 6.29
N ARG A 306 -18.57 -23.11 6.25
CA ARG A 306 -18.10 -24.40 6.78
C ARG A 306 -16.87 -24.93 6.03
N ALA A 307 -16.84 -24.82 4.70
CA ALA A 307 -15.70 -25.25 3.90
C ALA A 307 -14.42 -24.45 4.22
N ALA A 308 -14.54 -23.12 4.33
CA ALA A 308 -13.45 -22.23 4.69
C ALA A 308 -12.89 -22.55 6.09
N LEU A 309 -13.79 -22.69 7.07
CA LEU A 309 -13.39 -23.04 8.44
C LEU A 309 -12.78 -24.44 8.52
N ALA A 310 -13.33 -25.41 7.79
CA ALA A 310 -12.77 -26.76 7.72
C ALA A 310 -11.37 -26.76 7.10
N ALA A 311 -11.12 -25.95 6.07
CA ALA A 311 -9.79 -25.79 5.48
C ALA A 311 -8.78 -25.24 6.51
N VAL A 312 -9.16 -24.21 7.26
CA VAL A 312 -8.32 -23.65 8.34
C VAL A 312 -8.05 -24.70 9.43
N LEU A 313 -9.06 -25.44 9.87
CA LEU A 313 -8.91 -26.51 10.87
C LEU A 313 -7.99 -27.64 10.38
N ARG A 314 -8.13 -28.10 9.13
CA ARG A 314 -7.26 -29.12 8.53
C ARG A 314 -5.81 -28.65 8.45
N ALA A 315 -5.57 -27.43 7.96
CA ALA A 315 -4.24 -26.84 7.86
C ALA A 315 -3.55 -26.66 9.22
N GLY A 316 -4.33 -26.56 10.30
CA GLY A 316 -3.84 -26.54 11.67
C GLY A 316 -3.38 -27.88 12.21
N ARG A 317 -4.05 -28.98 11.82
CA ARG A 317 -3.75 -30.34 12.28
C ARG A 317 -2.51 -30.95 11.63
N THR A 318 -2.21 -30.57 10.39
CA THR A 318 -1.15 -31.20 9.59
C THR A 318 0.25 -30.64 9.82
N ARG A 319 0.42 -29.54 10.58
CA ARG A 319 1.74 -28.90 10.75
C ARG A 319 2.15 -28.81 12.21
N ARG A 320 3.40 -29.21 12.52
CA ARG A 320 4.17 -28.78 13.72
C ARG A 320 4.41 -27.27 13.64
N ASN A 321 3.36 -26.49 13.82
CA ASN A 321 3.33 -25.08 13.50
C ASN A 321 3.40 -24.24 14.78
N PRO A 322 4.37 -23.32 14.94
CA PRO A 322 4.45 -22.45 16.11
C PRO A 322 3.20 -21.58 16.32
N PHE A 323 2.39 -21.38 15.28
CA PHE A 323 1.11 -20.66 15.37
C PHE A 323 -0.10 -21.55 15.67
N ALA A 324 0.05 -22.88 15.75
CA ALA A 324 -1.03 -23.77 16.18
C ALA A 324 -1.51 -23.38 17.60
N ALA A 325 -0.60 -22.91 18.47
CA ALA A 325 -0.95 -22.40 19.78
C ALA A 325 -1.84 -21.14 19.75
N LEU A 326 -1.71 -20.27 18.74
CA LEU A 326 -2.53 -19.05 18.56
C LEU A 326 -3.87 -19.34 17.86
N ALA A 327 -3.84 -20.17 16.82
CA ALA A 327 -5.00 -20.58 16.05
C ALA A 327 -5.92 -21.55 16.82
N PHE A 328 -5.32 -22.37 17.67
CA PHE A 328 -5.95 -23.43 18.46
C PHE A 328 -5.69 -23.28 19.95
N ALA A 329 -5.41 -22.07 20.44
CA ALA A 329 -5.72 -21.77 21.83
C ALA A 329 -7.15 -22.24 22.07
N PRO A 330 -7.46 -22.99 23.14
CA PRO A 330 -8.74 -23.68 23.32
C PRO A 330 -9.95 -22.78 23.03
N ARG A 331 -9.84 -21.48 23.35
CA ARG A 331 -10.85 -20.45 23.10
C ARG A 331 -11.04 -20.08 21.62
N ALA A 332 -9.96 -19.89 20.86
CA ALA A 332 -10.04 -19.54 19.43
C ALA A 332 -10.51 -20.74 18.59
N GLY A 333 -9.96 -21.93 18.88
CA GLY A 333 -10.40 -23.17 18.25
C GLY A 333 -11.87 -23.49 18.54
N ALA A 334 -12.34 -23.26 19.78
CA ALA A 334 -13.75 -23.41 20.14
C ALA A 334 -14.65 -22.39 19.44
N ALA A 335 -14.20 -21.15 19.23
CA ALA A 335 -14.95 -20.14 18.47
C ALA A 335 -15.12 -20.58 17.00
N PHE A 336 -14.03 -20.97 16.33
CA PHE A 336 -14.09 -21.48 14.96
C PHE A 336 -14.91 -22.77 14.84
N ALA A 337 -14.76 -23.72 15.78
CA ALA A 337 -15.55 -24.94 15.80
C ALA A 337 -17.04 -24.70 16.11
N ARG A 338 -17.38 -23.64 16.86
CA ARG A 338 -18.77 -23.24 17.08
C ARG A 338 -19.36 -22.64 15.81
N MET A 339 -18.64 -21.74 15.15
CA MET A 339 -19.04 -21.14 13.87
C MET A 339 -19.16 -22.17 12.74
N ALA A 340 -18.38 -23.25 12.76
CA ALA A 340 -18.48 -24.31 11.75
C ALA A 340 -19.69 -25.24 11.97
N ARG A 341 -20.32 -25.21 13.16
CA ARG A 341 -21.48 -26.04 13.51
C ARG A 341 -22.82 -25.35 13.34
N THR A 342 -22.81 -24.01 13.27
CA THR A 342 -23.96 -23.15 12.96
C THR A 342 -24.01 -22.87 11.46
#